data_AF-A0A0G1PU21-F1
#
_entry.id   AF-A0A0G1PU21-F1
#
_cell.length_a   1.000
_cell.length_b   1.000
_cell.length_c   1.000
_cell.angle_alpha   90.00
_cell.angle_beta   90.00
_cell.angle_gamma   90.00
#
_symmetry.space_group_name_H-M   'P 1'
#
loop_
_entity.id
_entity.type
_entity.pdbx_description
1 polymer ?
#
loop_
_entity_poly.entity_id
_entity_poly.type
_entity_poly.pdbx_seq_one_letter_code
_entity_poly.pdbx_strand_id
1 'polypeptide(L)'
;LSGNAVGAKDVKEILGTIDIETAREFVNFLIKNNLAGAFRFLHQLNDGGSDPQEFAKALIGYFRKMTVLKVDSSLGKFIGAELTGEQMLNLQEQIRDVSVNDLSAILKKIVAAEQEMKKSPFPFLHLELAAVDIIELLRGRPSAVAHRLRPTGEANGRTF
;
A
#
# COMPACT_ATOMS: atom_id res chain seq x y z
N LEU A 1 33.91 14.24 -5.30
CA LEU A 1 32.74 14.93 -5.88
C LEU A 1 32.13 13.96 -6.88
N SER A 2 31.22 13.09 -6.41
CA SER A 2 29.76 13.19 -6.66
C SER A 2 29.48 13.09 -8.16
N GLY A 3 28.85 12.05 -8.69
CA GLY A 3 27.71 11.31 -8.15
C GLY A 3 26.66 11.33 -9.26
N ASN A 4 26.22 10.15 -9.68
CA ASN A 4 24.89 9.84 -10.23
C ASN A 4 24.96 8.47 -10.90
N ALA A 5 24.97 7.43 -10.08
CA ALA A 5 24.45 6.14 -10.50
C ALA A 5 22.93 6.29 -10.62
N VAL A 6 22.46 6.78 -11.77
CA VAL A 6 21.06 6.67 -12.13
C VAL A 6 20.84 5.19 -12.41
N GLY A 7 20.35 4.48 -11.40
CA GLY A 7 19.84 3.12 -11.56
C GLY A 7 18.60 3.19 -12.43
N ALA A 8 18.79 3.17 -13.75
CA ALA A 8 17.79 2.74 -14.70
C ALA A 8 17.49 1.27 -14.37
N LYS A 9 16.58 1.04 -13.42
CA LYS A 9 15.90 -0.24 -13.36
C LYS A 9 14.94 -0.24 -14.53
N ASP A 10 15.28 -1.06 -15.51
CA ASP A 10 14.43 -1.46 -16.61
C ASP A 10 13.03 -1.75 -16.07
N VAL A 11 12.10 -0.83 -16.35
CA VAL A 11 10.67 -1.10 -16.22
C VAL A 11 10.40 -2.15 -17.27
N LYS A 12 10.40 -3.43 -16.87
CA LYS A 12 9.94 -4.53 -17.71
C LYS A 12 8.64 -4.08 -18.37
N GLU A 13 8.58 -4.17 -19.68
CA GLU A 13 7.38 -3.94 -20.50
C GLU A 13 6.17 -4.60 -19.82
N ILE A 14 5.32 -3.80 -19.18
CA ILE A 14 4.05 -4.27 -18.62
C ILE A 14 3.08 -4.36 -19.79
N LEU A 15 3.23 -5.42 -20.59
CA LEU A 15 2.30 -5.77 -21.66
C LEU A 15 1.01 -6.32 -21.04
N GLY A 16 -0.06 -5.51 -21.03
CA GLY A 16 -1.47 -5.94 -21.08
C GLY A 16 -2.05 -6.71 -19.88
N THR A 17 -1.24 -7.14 -18.91
CA THR A 17 -1.70 -7.74 -17.66
C THR A 17 -0.99 -7.02 -16.52
N ILE A 18 -1.74 -6.37 -15.63
CA ILE A 18 -1.12 -5.77 -14.44
C ILE A 18 -0.57 -6.90 -13.57
N ASP A 19 0.76 -6.97 -13.52
CA ASP A 19 1.47 -7.85 -12.63
C ASP A 19 1.22 -7.45 -11.17
N ILE A 20 1.18 -8.45 -10.29
CA ILE A 20 1.06 -8.26 -8.84
C ILE A 20 2.18 -7.37 -8.29
N GLU A 21 3.35 -7.38 -8.95
CA GLU A 21 4.48 -6.51 -8.64
C GLU A 21 4.17 -5.01 -8.83
N THR A 22 3.38 -4.66 -9.84
CA THR A 22 2.95 -3.28 -10.09
C THR A 22 2.08 -2.77 -8.94
N ALA A 23 1.15 -3.60 -8.45
CA ALA A 23 0.35 -3.27 -7.28
C ALA A 23 1.21 -3.18 -6.01
N ARG A 24 2.13 -4.12 -5.81
CA ARG A 24 3.08 -4.11 -4.68
C ARG A 24 3.91 -2.82 -4.65
N GLU A 25 4.42 -2.38 -5.80
CA GLU A 25 5.22 -1.17 -5.92
C GLU A 25 4.41 0.08 -5.55
N PHE A 26 3.19 0.20 -6.06
CA PHE A 26 2.32 1.31 -5.68
C PHE A 26 2.02 1.33 -4.18
N VAL A 27 1.73 0.17 -3.60
CA VAL A 27 1.51 0.02 -2.14
C VAL A 27 2.73 0.46 -1.33
N ASN A 28 3.96 0.20 -1.81
CA ASN A 28 5.16 0.69 -1.15
C ASN A 28 5.21 2.21 -1.06
N PHE A 29 4.79 2.93 -2.11
CA PHE A 29 4.74 4.40 -2.07
C PHE A 29 3.73 4.89 -1.04
N LEU A 30 2.56 4.25 -0.95
CA LEU A 30 1.52 4.61 0.01
C LEU A 30 1.99 4.41 1.45
N ILE A 31 2.50 3.21 1.79
CA ILE A 31 2.90 2.86 3.16
C ILE A 31 4.13 3.68 3.60
N LYS A 32 5.02 4.03 2.68
CA LYS A 32 6.19 4.88 2.96
C LYS A 32 5.88 6.37 2.91
N ASN A 33 4.60 6.77 2.81
CA ASN A 33 4.16 8.16 2.72
C ASN A 33 4.83 8.97 1.59
N ASN A 34 5.21 8.30 0.50
CA ASN A 34 5.91 8.88 -0.64
C ASN A 34 4.92 9.27 -1.75
N LEU A 35 4.20 10.37 -1.51
CA LEU A 35 3.20 10.89 -2.46
C LEU A 35 3.81 11.22 -3.83
N ALA A 36 5.00 11.83 -3.84
CA ALA A 36 5.70 12.17 -5.08
C ALA A 36 6.08 10.92 -5.90
N GLY A 37 6.45 9.83 -5.23
CA GLY A 37 6.69 8.53 -5.87
C GLY A 37 5.41 7.91 -6.41
N ALA A 38 4.32 7.94 -5.64
CA ALA A 38 3.02 7.46 -6.08
C ALA A 38 2.54 8.19 -7.34
N PHE A 39 2.67 9.51 -7.40
CA PHE A 39 2.26 10.30 -8.57
C PHE A 39 3.12 9.96 -9.78
N ARG A 40 4.45 9.97 -9.65
CA ARG A 40 5.33 9.58 -10.76
C ARG A 40 5.02 8.19 -11.30
N PHE A 41 4.70 7.25 -10.42
CA PHE A 41 4.33 5.89 -10.80
C PHE A 41 3.02 5.85 -11.59
N LEU A 42 1.97 6.55 -11.16
CA LEU A 42 0.69 6.61 -11.89
C LEU A 42 0.85 7.28 -13.26
N HIS A 43 1.64 8.36 -13.33
CA HIS A 43 1.98 8.99 -14.61
C HIS A 43 2.72 8.03 -15.54
N GLN A 44 3.69 7.26 -15.03
CA GLN A 44 4.40 6.26 -15.83
C GLN A 44 3.47 5.17 -16.37
N LEU A 45 2.51 4.70 -15.56
CA LEU A 45 1.50 3.74 -16.02
C LEU A 45 0.62 4.33 -17.12
N ASN A 46 0.19 5.58 -16.95
CA ASN A 46 -0.63 6.29 -17.92
C ASN A 46 0.11 6.50 -19.24
N ASP A 47 1.35 7.00 -19.19
CA ASP A 47 2.19 7.25 -20.36
C ASP A 47 2.57 5.93 -21.06
N GLY A 48 2.69 4.84 -20.29
CA GLY A 48 2.90 3.48 -20.79
C GLY A 48 1.64 2.81 -21.37
N GLY A 49 0.50 3.49 -21.41
CA GLY A 49 -0.75 2.96 -21.98
C GLY A 49 -1.44 1.88 -21.13
N SER A 50 -1.14 1.82 -19.83
CA SER A 50 -1.80 0.88 -18.92
C SER A 50 -3.28 1.20 -18.79
N ASP A 51 -4.12 0.17 -18.75
CA ASP A 51 -5.54 0.36 -18.47
C ASP A 51 -5.75 0.71 -16.98
N PRO A 52 -6.35 1.87 -16.66
CA PRO A 52 -6.54 2.33 -15.28
C PRO A 52 -7.51 1.45 -14.49
N GLN A 53 -8.51 0.86 -15.15
CA GLN A 53 -9.49 -0.02 -14.50
C GLN A 53 -8.87 -1.34 -14.10
N GLU A 54 -8.10 -1.94 -15.00
CA GLU A 54 -7.36 -3.16 -14.69
C GLU A 54 -6.34 -2.90 -13.57
N PHE A 55 -5.63 -1.76 -13.57
CA PHE A 55 -4.70 -1.43 -12.49
C PHE A 55 -5.42 -1.26 -11.15
N ALA A 56 -6.55 -0.56 -11.13
CA ALA A 56 -7.35 -0.41 -9.92
C ALA A 56 -7.88 -1.74 -9.39
N LYS A 57 -8.33 -2.66 -10.27
CA LYS A 57 -8.75 -4.02 -9.88
C LYS A 57 -7.60 -4.83 -9.30
N ALA A 58 -6.43 -4.79 -9.92
CA ALA A 58 -5.23 -5.45 -9.41
C ALA A 58 -4.84 -4.92 -8.03
N LEU A 59 -4.90 -3.60 -7.84
CA LEU A 59 -4.65 -2.95 -6.56
C LEU A 59 -5.65 -3.36 -5.48
N ILE A 60 -6.96 -3.42 -5.80
CA ILE A 60 -8.01 -3.94 -4.91
C ILE A 60 -7.70 -5.40 -4.53
N GLY A 61 -7.35 -6.23 -5.50
CA GLY A 61 -6.98 -7.62 -5.29
C GLY A 61 -5.79 -7.77 -4.35
N TYR A 62 -4.79 -6.89 -4.49
CA TYR A 62 -3.61 -6.85 -3.64
C TYR A 62 -3.96 -6.47 -2.19
N PHE A 63 -4.71 -5.39 -1.97
CA PHE A 63 -5.15 -4.99 -0.63
C PHE A 63 -6.09 -6.02 0.02
N ARG A 64 -6.89 -6.75 -0.75
CA ARG A 64 -7.69 -7.88 -0.24
C ARG A 64 -6.79 -8.97 0.33
N LYS A 65 -5.72 -9.35 -0.38
CA LYS A 65 -4.72 -10.32 0.08
C LYS A 65 -4.02 -9.83 1.37
N MET A 66 -3.62 -8.57 1.42
CA MET A 66 -3.06 -7.94 2.63
C MET A 66 -4.02 -8.02 3.81
N THR A 67 -5.31 -7.73 3.57
CA THR A 67 -6.36 -7.77 4.62
C THR A 67 -6.53 -9.18 5.16
N VAL A 68 -6.61 -10.19 4.29
CA VAL A 68 -6.73 -11.60 4.68
C VAL A 68 -5.56 -12.01 5.60
N LEU A 69 -4.32 -11.70 5.20
CA LEU A 69 -3.14 -12.04 5.99
C LEU A 69 -3.05 -11.28 7.31
N LYS A 70 -3.52 -10.02 7.33
CA LYS A 70 -3.49 -9.20 8.55
C LYS A 70 -4.54 -9.62 9.57
N VAL A 71 -5.69 -10.13 9.12
CA VAL A 71 -6.73 -10.67 9.99
C VAL A 71 -6.23 -11.93 10.68
N ASP A 72 -5.71 -12.88 9.92
CA ASP A 72 -5.13 -14.11 10.45
C ASP A 72 -4.21 -14.75 9.39
N SER A 73 -2.95 -15.00 9.76
CA SER A 73 -1.96 -15.59 8.87
C SER A 73 -2.34 -17.00 8.38
N SER A 74 -3.13 -17.75 9.14
CA SER A 74 -3.62 -19.08 8.74
C SER A 74 -4.61 -19.03 7.57
N LEU A 75 -5.22 -17.87 7.32
CA LEU A 75 -6.05 -17.62 6.14
C LEU A 75 -5.21 -17.48 4.86
N GLY A 76 -3.88 -17.42 4.98
CA GLY A 76 -2.97 -17.42 3.83
C GLY A 76 -3.20 -18.60 2.87
N LYS A 77 -3.71 -19.74 3.36
CA LYS A 77 -4.10 -20.88 2.52
C LYS A 77 -5.17 -20.57 1.45
N PHE A 78 -6.00 -19.54 1.68
CA PHE A 78 -7.05 -19.14 0.73
C PHE A 78 -6.51 -18.30 -0.43
N ILE A 79 -5.32 -17.73 -0.29
CA ILE A 79 -4.68 -16.89 -1.30
C ILE A 79 -3.33 -17.47 -1.77
N GLY A 80 -2.80 -18.47 -1.09
CA GLY A 80 -1.46 -19.01 -1.31
C GLY A 80 -1.30 -19.69 -2.67
N ALA A 81 -2.36 -20.25 -3.25
CA ALA A 81 -2.32 -20.81 -4.60
C ALA A 81 -2.09 -19.75 -5.70
N GLU A 82 -2.36 -18.47 -5.40
CA GLU A 82 -2.18 -17.34 -6.30
C GLU A 82 -0.82 -16.64 -6.12
N LEU A 83 0.00 -17.07 -5.14
CA LEU A 83 1.19 -16.33 -4.70
C LEU A 83 2.43 -17.21 -4.69
N THR A 84 3.55 -16.66 -5.15
CA THR A 84 4.87 -17.25 -4.87
C THR A 84 5.25 -17.04 -3.40
N GLY A 85 6.22 -17.83 -2.92
CA GLY A 85 6.77 -17.63 -1.57
C GLY A 85 7.34 -16.22 -1.36
N GLU A 86 7.97 -15.65 -2.38
CA GLU A 86 8.49 -14.27 -2.35
C GLU A 86 7.35 -13.24 -2.23
N GLN A 87 6.27 -13.39 -3.00
CA GLN A 87 5.12 -12.50 -2.94
C GLN A 87 4.41 -12.56 -1.59
N MET A 88 4.35 -13.75 -0.98
CA MET A 88 3.83 -13.94 0.38
C MET A 88 4.67 -13.17 1.42
N LEU A 89 5.99 -13.28 1.35
CA LEU A 89 6.90 -12.55 2.24
C LEU A 89 6.76 -11.03 2.08
N ASN A 90 6.72 -10.55 0.84
CA ASN A 90 6.51 -9.12 0.54
C ASN A 90 5.20 -8.59 1.14
N LEU A 91 4.10 -9.33 1.01
CA LEU A 91 2.81 -8.97 1.62
C LEU A 91 2.92 -8.90 3.16
N GLN A 92 3.57 -9.89 3.78
CA GLN A 92 3.77 -9.93 5.24
C GLN A 92 4.59 -8.74 5.74
N GLU A 93 5.62 -8.33 5.00
CA GLU A 93 6.42 -7.15 5.31
C GLU A 93 5.59 -5.87 5.23
N GLN A 94 4.81 -5.68 4.15
CA GLN A 94 4.02 -4.47 3.94
C GLN A 94 2.91 -4.31 4.99
N ILE A 95 2.30 -5.39 5.47
CA ILE A 95 1.23 -5.31 6.47
C ILE A 95 1.74 -5.14 7.91
N ARG A 96 3.05 -5.23 8.16
CA ARG A 96 3.61 -5.27 9.53
C ARG A 96 3.14 -4.07 10.36
N ASP A 97 3.28 -2.88 9.80
CA ASP A 97 3.04 -1.62 10.49
C ASP A 97 1.68 -0.97 10.11
N VAL A 98 0.82 -1.70 9.38
CA VAL A 98 -0.52 -1.25 8.97
C VAL A 98 -1.59 -2.03 9.73
N SER A 99 -2.59 -1.36 10.30
CA SER A 99 -3.68 -2.03 11.02
C SER A 99 -4.76 -2.57 10.07
N VAL A 100 -5.56 -3.55 10.53
CA VAL A 100 -6.73 -4.04 9.78
C VAL A 100 -7.71 -2.89 9.47
N ASN A 101 -7.89 -1.96 10.41
CA ASN A 101 -8.77 -0.81 10.23
C ASN A 101 -8.26 0.13 9.14
N ASP A 102 -6.95 0.35 9.06
CA ASP A 102 -6.36 1.17 8.01
C ASP A 102 -6.46 0.47 6.66
N LEU A 103 -6.18 -0.85 6.58
CA LEU A 103 -6.39 -1.63 5.35
C LEU A 103 -7.85 -1.55 4.87
N SER A 104 -8.82 -1.66 5.78
CA SER A 104 -10.25 -1.51 5.45
C SER A 104 -10.58 -0.11 4.92
N ALA A 105 -10.07 0.94 5.55
CA ALA A 105 -10.29 2.31 5.12
C ALA A 105 -9.64 2.61 3.76
N ILE A 106 -8.42 2.11 3.54
CA ILE A 106 -7.70 2.22 2.28
C ILE A 106 -8.46 1.49 1.16
N LEU A 107 -8.89 0.26 1.41
CA LEU A 107 -9.62 -0.53 0.41
C LEU A 107 -10.92 0.17 -0.02
N LYS A 108 -11.66 0.78 0.91
CA LYS A 108 -12.86 1.58 0.58
C LYS A 108 -12.55 2.76 -0.33
N LYS A 109 -11.44 3.48 -0.09
CA LYS A 109 -11.00 4.60 -0.93
C LYS A 109 -10.64 4.16 -2.34
N ILE A 110 -9.93 3.04 -2.47
CA ILE A 110 -9.53 2.50 -3.79
C ILE A 110 -10.75 1.98 -4.56
N VAL A 111 -11.69 1.29 -3.88
CA VAL A 111 -12.95 0.86 -4.50
C VAL A 111 -13.77 2.06 -4.97
N ALA A 112 -13.86 3.13 -4.18
CA ALA A 112 -14.53 4.35 -4.61
C ALA A 112 -13.85 4.96 -5.85
N ALA A 113 -12.52 5.07 -5.84
CA ALA A 113 -11.77 5.58 -6.99
C ALA A 113 -12.01 4.75 -8.27
N GLU A 114 -12.00 3.42 -8.18
CA GLU A 114 -12.26 2.52 -9.32
C GLU A 114 -13.65 2.75 -9.94
N GLN A 115 -14.66 3.01 -9.12
CA GLN A 115 -16.03 3.27 -9.61
C GLN A 115 -16.13 4.62 -10.32
N GLU A 116 -15.53 5.67 -9.74
CA GLU A 116 -15.57 7.03 -10.32
C GLU A 116 -14.79 7.13 -11.63
N MET A 117 -13.69 6.37 -11.77
CA MET A 117 -12.91 6.30 -13.01
C MET A 117 -13.73 5.95 -14.25
N LYS A 118 -14.77 5.10 -14.13
CA LYS A 118 -15.57 4.60 -15.27
C LYS A 118 -16.25 5.72 -16.06
N LYS A 119 -16.43 6.88 -15.42
CA LYS A 119 -17.16 8.03 -15.96
C LYS A 119 -16.25 9.24 -16.15
N SER A 120 -14.95 9.09 -15.94
CA SER A 120 -14.01 10.20 -15.91
C SER A 120 -13.23 10.33 -17.22
N PRO A 121 -13.04 11.57 -17.74
CA PRO A 121 -12.07 11.83 -18.80
C PRO A 121 -10.62 11.71 -18.32
N PHE A 122 -10.39 11.67 -17.00
CA PHE A 122 -9.08 11.50 -16.36
C PHE A 122 -9.16 10.37 -15.32
N PRO A 123 -9.07 9.09 -15.72
CA PRO A 123 -9.21 7.98 -14.77
C PRO A 123 -8.12 7.98 -13.68
N PHE A 124 -6.85 8.12 -14.06
CA PHE A 124 -5.73 8.09 -13.10
C PHE A 124 -5.79 9.17 -12.00
N LEU A 125 -6.42 10.32 -12.27
CA LEU A 125 -6.67 11.37 -11.27
C LEU A 125 -7.37 10.83 -10.01
N HIS A 126 -8.26 9.84 -10.17
CA HIS A 126 -9.00 9.27 -9.04
C HIS A 126 -8.07 8.46 -8.12
N LEU A 127 -7.05 7.81 -8.65
CA LEU A 127 -6.01 7.15 -7.85
C LEU A 127 -5.04 8.14 -7.23
N GLU A 128 -4.74 9.25 -7.91
CA GLU A 128 -3.91 10.32 -7.34
C GLU A 128 -4.59 10.92 -6.10
N LEU A 129 -5.88 11.27 -6.21
CA LEU A 129 -6.67 11.76 -5.09
C LEU A 129 -6.80 10.72 -3.97
N ALA A 130 -7.05 9.45 -4.31
CA ALA A 130 -7.05 8.38 -3.33
C ALA A 130 -5.69 8.23 -2.63
N ALA A 131 -4.57 8.39 -3.34
CA ALA A 131 -3.24 8.30 -2.77
C ALA A 131 -2.96 9.42 -1.75
N VAL A 132 -3.40 10.65 -2.04
CA VAL A 132 -3.34 11.77 -1.08
C VAL A 132 -4.09 11.40 0.20
N ASP A 133 -5.35 11.02 0.05
CA ASP A 133 -6.24 10.64 1.15
C ASP A 133 -5.70 9.48 2.00
N ILE A 134 -5.13 8.47 1.36
CA ILE A 134 -4.55 7.29 2.00
C ILE A 134 -3.31 7.69 2.81
N ILE A 135 -2.42 8.48 2.24
CA ILE A 135 -1.19 8.91 2.92
C ILE A 135 -1.52 9.80 4.12
N GLU A 136 -2.49 10.71 3.99
CA GLU A 136 -2.96 11.52 5.12
C GLU A 136 -3.60 10.66 6.22
N LEU A 137 -4.40 9.65 5.85
CA LEU A 137 -4.95 8.68 6.79
C LEU A 137 -3.85 7.92 7.56
N LEU A 138 -2.78 7.53 6.88
CA LEU A 138 -1.65 6.80 7.47
C LEU A 138 -0.76 7.70 8.35
N ARG A 139 -0.63 8.99 8.02
CA ARG A 139 0.12 9.98 8.82
C ARG A 139 -0.59 10.38 10.12
N GLY A 140 -1.92 10.47 10.08
CA GLY A 140 -2.75 10.98 11.17
C GLY A 140 -2.85 10.09 12.41
N ARG A 141 -2.12 8.97 12.49
CA ARG A 141 -2.15 8.06 13.66
C ARG A 141 -0.78 7.91 14.33
N PRO A 142 -0.71 7.96 15.67
CA PRO A 142 0.51 7.60 16.38
C PRO A 142 0.88 6.15 16.05
N SER A 143 2.10 5.95 15.57
CA SER A 143 2.67 4.62 15.31
C SER A 143 2.45 3.72 16.53
N ALA A 144 1.95 2.49 16.29
CA ALA A 144 1.74 1.48 17.34
C ALA A 144 3.03 1.12 18.12
N VAL A 145 4.19 1.60 17.67
CA VAL A 145 5.47 1.48 18.36
C VAL A 145 5.55 2.36 19.61
N ALA A 146 4.78 3.47 19.69
CA ALA A 146 4.90 4.44 20.78
C ALA A 146 4.21 4.02 22.10
N HIS A 147 3.39 2.97 22.13
CA HIS A 147 2.67 2.57 23.36
C HIS A 147 3.48 1.63 24.27
N ARG A 148 4.75 1.32 23.95
CA ARG A 148 5.59 0.40 24.75
C ARG A 148 6.66 1.06 25.63
N LEU A 149 6.45 2.32 26.03
CA LEU A 149 7.24 2.97 27.08
C LEU A 149 6.34 3.74 28.05
N ARG A 150 5.55 3.02 28.85
CA ARG A 150 5.27 3.49 30.21
C ARG A 150 6.21 2.73 31.14
N PRO A 151 7.11 3.39 31.88
CA PRO A 151 7.78 2.71 32.97
C PRO A 151 6.72 2.36 34.01
N THR A 152 6.45 1.07 34.17
CA THR A 152 5.94 0.51 35.42
C THR A 152 7.02 0.71 36.48
N GLY A 153 6.96 1.86 37.15
CA GLY A 153 7.71 2.15 38.36
C GLY A 153 6.75 2.21 39.54
N GLU A 154 6.44 1.05 40.11
CA GLU A 154 6.01 0.97 41.51
C GLU A 154 7.19 1.37 42.41
N ALA A 155 6.94 2.15 43.46
CA ALA A 155 7.28 1.80 44.86
C ALA A 155 7.30 3.04 45.78
N ASN A 156 6.27 3.10 46.62
CA ASN A 156 6.39 3.03 48.08
C ASN A 156 7.15 4.14 48.86
N GLY A 157 6.40 4.77 49.77
CA GLY A 157 6.91 5.15 51.09
C GLY A 157 7.27 6.62 51.31
N ARG A 158 6.41 7.34 52.05
CA ARG A 158 6.78 7.97 53.34
C ARG A 158 5.57 8.64 53.99
N THR A 159 5.18 8.06 55.11
CA THR A 159 4.60 8.73 56.27
C THR A 159 5.41 9.96 56.63
N PHE A 160 4.76 11.11 56.82
CA PHE A 160 4.82 11.95 58.03
C PHE A 160 3.55 12.80 58.09
#